data_AF-A0A353GD57-F1
#
_entry.id   AF-A0A353GD57-F1
#
_cell.length_a   1.000
_cell.length_b   1.000
_cell.length_c   1.000
_cell.angle_alpha   90.00
_cell.angle_beta   90.00
_cell.angle_gamma   90.00
#
_symmetry.space_group_name_H-M   'P 1'
#
loop_
_entity.id
_entity.type
_entity.pdbx_description
1 polymer ?
#
loop_
_entity_poly.entity_id
_entity_poly.type
_entity_poly.pdbx_seq_one_letter_code
_entity_poly.pdbx_strand_id
1 'polypeptide(L)'
;MISLASNPAVIDPKTTLTAAQQQALLAIRQYRFNGESRRCWRVGGDLIAKPTIAALIKHELVRNRGGQNPLTLTTAGELASDKLKG
;
A
#
# COMPACT_ATOMS: atom_id res chain seq x y z
N MET A 1 -16.21 3.08 -0.84
CA MET A 1 -16.15 2.54 0.52
C MET A 1 -16.55 1.09 0.49
N ILE A 2 -15.56 0.22 0.38
CA ILE A 2 -15.68 -1.22 0.61
C ILE A 2 -15.68 -1.42 2.13
N SER A 3 -16.60 -2.21 2.65
CA SER A 3 -16.58 -2.59 4.08
C SER A 3 -15.28 -3.34 4.37
N LEU A 4 -14.58 -3.00 5.47
CA LEU A 4 -13.34 -3.67 5.88
C LEU A 4 -13.50 -5.20 5.95
N ALA A 5 -14.68 -5.67 6.37
CA ALA A 5 -15.01 -7.08 6.50
C ALA A 5 -15.22 -7.80 5.15
N SER A 6 -15.38 -7.07 4.05
CA SER A 6 -15.64 -7.63 2.71
C SER A 6 -14.49 -7.38 1.73
N ASN A 7 -13.41 -6.73 2.16
CA ASN A 7 -12.26 -6.48 1.29
C ASN A 7 -11.35 -7.72 1.25
N PRO A 8 -11.24 -8.43 0.12
CA PRO A 8 -10.42 -9.64 0.03
C PRO A 8 -8.95 -9.35 0.32
N ALA A 9 -8.47 -8.14 0.01
CA ALA A 9 -7.10 -7.72 0.31
C ALA A 9 -6.84 -7.49 1.81
N VAL A 10 -7.88 -7.45 2.65
CA VAL A 10 -7.77 -7.46 4.12
C VAL A 10 -8.03 -8.85 4.68
N ILE A 11 -8.93 -9.64 4.06
CA ILE A 11 -9.26 -11.00 4.50
C ILE A 11 -8.08 -11.94 4.30
N ASP A 12 -7.56 -12.02 3.07
CA ASP A 12 -6.40 -12.81 2.69
C ASP A 12 -5.46 -12.02 1.74
N PRO A 13 -4.59 -11.17 2.31
CA PRO A 13 -3.66 -10.36 1.53
C PRO A 13 -2.61 -11.19 0.78
N LYS A 14 -2.25 -12.39 1.27
CA LYS A 14 -1.19 -13.22 0.67
C LYS A 14 -1.61 -13.77 -0.69
N THR A 15 -2.88 -14.11 -0.87
CA THR A 15 -3.43 -14.62 -2.14
C THR A 15 -4.03 -13.52 -3.02
N THR A 16 -4.56 -12.45 -2.43
CA THR A 16 -5.22 -11.37 -3.18
C THR A 16 -4.23 -10.38 -3.79
N LEU A 17 -3.14 -10.06 -3.08
CA LEU A 17 -2.15 -9.10 -3.53
C LEU A 17 -0.98 -9.81 -4.22
N THR A 18 -0.44 -9.20 -5.27
CA THR A 18 0.82 -9.67 -5.86
C THR A 18 1.99 -9.45 -4.90
N ALA A 19 3.08 -10.21 -5.05
CA ALA A 19 4.27 -10.03 -4.21
C ALA A 19 4.78 -8.56 -4.22
N ALA A 20 4.74 -7.89 -5.37
CA ALA A 20 5.12 -6.47 -5.47
C ALA A 20 4.19 -5.55 -4.69
N GLN A 21 2.88 -5.83 -4.65
CA GLN A 21 1.91 -5.08 -3.85
C GLN A 21 2.09 -5.33 -2.36
N GLN A 22 2.36 -6.57 -1.95
CA GLN A 22 2.65 -6.93 -0.56
C GLN A 22 3.90 -6.20 -0.05
N GLN A 23 5.00 -6.26 -0.80
CA GLN A 23 6.24 -5.55 -0.49
C GLN A 23 6.04 -4.03 -0.43
N ALA A 24 5.31 -3.47 -1.40
CA ALA A 24 4.99 -2.06 -1.41
C ALA A 24 4.17 -1.63 -0.17
N LEU A 25 3.19 -2.44 0.24
CA LEU A 25 2.38 -2.17 1.42
C LEU A 25 3.23 -2.15 2.70
N LEU A 26 4.12 -3.15 2.85
CA LEU A 26 5.05 -3.23 3.97
C LEU A 26 6.05 -2.08 3.98
N ALA A 27 6.58 -1.68 2.82
CA ALA A 27 7.49 -0.54 2.69
C ALA A 27 6.81 0.78 3.10
N ILE A 28 5.56 1.02 2.68
CA ILE A 28 4.80 2.22 3.06
C ILE A 28 4.54 2.25 4.56
N ARG A 29 4.31 1.09 5.20
CA ARG A 29 4.19 1.00 6.66
C ARG A 29 5.50 1.35 7.37
N GLN A 30 6.61 0.85 6.86
CA GLN A 30 7.92 0.98 7.50
C GLN A 30 8.51 2.39 7.34
N TYR A 31 8.37 2.99 6.16
CA TYR A 31 9.04 4.24 5.83
C TYR A 31 8.07 5.42 5.88
N ARG A 32 8.38 6.38 6.77
CA ARG A 32 7.67 7.66 6.84
C ARG A 32 7.86 8.50 5.58
N PHE A 33 9.00 8.39 4.92
CA PHE A 33 9.34 9.21 3.76
C PHE A 33 8.91 8.54 2.46
N ASN A 34 8.05 9.23 1.70
CA ASN A 34 7.70 8.80 0.37
C ASN A 34 7.44 10.00 -0.55
N GLY A 35 7.53 9.77 -1.86
CA GLY A 35 7.32 10.81 -2.86
C GLY A 35 7.16 10.25 -4.26
N GLU A 36 6.45 10.97 -5.11
CA GLU A 36 6.26 10.60 -6.50
C GLU A 36 7.45 11.05 -7.35
N SER A 37 7.91 10.18 -8.24
CA SER A 37 8.86 10.49 -9.32
C SER A 37 8.19 10.30 -10.68
N ARG A 38 8.87 10.65 -11.76
CA ARG A 38 8.33 10.59 -13.14
C ARG A 38 7.76 9.21 -13.50
N ARG A 39 8.42 8.12 -13.08
CA ARG A 39 8.06 6.74 -13.46
C ARG A 39 7.69 5.81 -12.30
N CYS A 40 7.98 6.21 -11.07
CA CYS A 40 7.82 5.38 -9.89
C CYS A 40 7.50 6.21 -8.65
N TRP A 41 7.11 5.54 -7.60
CA TRP A 41 7.06 6.05 -6.24
C TRP A 41 8.34 5.68 -5.53
N ARG A 42 8.93 6.64 -4.82
CA ARG A 42 10.02 6.38 -3.89
C ARG A 42 9.43 6.26 -2.50
N VAL A 43 9.69 5.15 -1.82
CA VAL A 43 9.26 4.91 -0.44
C VAL A 43 10.49 4.48 0.33
N GLY A 44 11.04 5.38 1.16
CA GLY A 44 12.37 5.21 1.73
C GLY A 44 13.44 4.98 0.66
N GLY A 45 14.07 3.80 0.69
CA GLY A 45 15.04 3.34 -0.30
C GLY A 45 14.43 2.66 -1.53
N ASP A 46 13.15 2.27 -1.47
CA ASP A 46 12.52 1.41 -2.47
C ASP A 46 11.92 2.22 -3.62
N LEU A 47 12.02 1.65 -4.82
CA LEU A 47 11.37 2.16 -6.04
C LEU A 47 10.18 1.27 -6.38
N ILE A 48 8.99 1.82 -6.23
CA ILE A 48 7.73 1.10 -6.45
C ILE A 48 7.08 1.60 -7.73
N ALA A 49 6.67 0.70 -8.61
CA ALA A 49 6.01 1.08 -9.85
C ALA A 49 4.69 1.84 -9.58
N LYS A 50 4.41 2.88 -10.36
CA LYS A 50 3.11 3.59 -10.31
C LYS A 50 1.88 2.67 -10.37
N PRO A 51 1.81 1.66 -11.26
CA PRO A 51 0.67 0.74 -11.28
C PRO A 51 0.49 -0.03 -9.97
N THR A 52 1.58 -0.35 -9.26
CA THR A 52 1.50 -1.03 -7.97
C THR A 52 0.83 -0.16 -6.91
N ILE A 53 1.23 1.10 -6.79
CA ILE A 53 0.59 2.05 -5.86
C ILE A 53 -0.86 2.34 -6.28
N ALA A 54 -1.13 2.50 -7.57
CA ALA A 54 -2.48 2.70 -8.07
C ALA A 54 -3.40 1.53 -7.72
N ALA A 55 -2.91 0.30 -7.82
CA ALA A 55 -3.65 -0.89 -7.41
C ALA A 55 -3.90 -0.91 -5.89
N LEU A 56 -2.91 -0.57 -5.06
CA LEU A 56 -3.10 -0.48 -3.61
C LEU A 56 -4.12 0.59 -3.21
N ILE A 57 -4.17 1.71 -3.93
CA ILE A 57 -5.20 2.74 -3.77
C ILE A 57 -6.58 2.19 -4.19
N LYS A 58 -6.65 1.45 -5.31
CA LYS A 58 -7.89 0.81 -5.78
C LYS A 58 -8.43 -0.23 -4.80
N HIS A 59 -7.56 -0.94 -4.08
CA HIS A 59 -7.93 -1.83 -2.98
C HIS A 59 -8.29 -1.10 -1.68
N GLU A 60 -8.31 0.25 -1.68
CA GLU A 60 -8.52 1.09 -0.50
C GLU A 60 -7.52 0.82 0.65
N LEU A 61 -6.34 0.27 0.35
CA LEU A 61 -5.28 -0.03 1.34
C LEU A 61 -4.35 1.17 1.57
N VAL A 62 -4.15 1.99 0.54
CA VAL A 62 -3.31 3.18 0.57
C VAL A 62 -4.15 4.39 0.16
N ARG A 63 -3.87 5.55 0.75
CA ARG A 63 -4.38 6.85 0.29
C ARG A 63 -3.22 7.72 -0.15
N ASN A 64 -3.41 8.43 -1.25
CA ASN A 64 -2.55 9.52 -1.67
C ASN A 64 -3.18 10.84 -1.21
N ARG A 65 -2.53 11.55 -0.29
CA ARG A 65 -2.95 12.85 0.25
C ARG A 65 -2.29 14.05 -0.43
N GLY A 66 -1.38 13.82 -1.38
CA GLY A 66 -0.54 14.87 -1.96
C GLY A 66 0.46 15.45 -0.94
N GLY A 67 1.21 16.47 -1.37
CA GLY A 67 2.16 17.17 -0.50
C GLY A 67 3.38 16.33 -0.09
N GLN A 68 3.89 16.57 1.12
CA GLN A 68 5.02 15.83 1.68
C GLN A 68 4.55 14.50 2.27
N ASN A 69 5.22 13.39 1.90
CA ASN A 69 4.84 12.02 2.28
C ASN A 69 3.37 11.68 1.91
N PRO A 70 3.04 11.81 0.61
CA PRO A 70 1.68 11.69 0.12
C PRO A 70 1.02 10.33 0.38
N LEU A 71 1.78 9.23 0.43
CA LEU A 71 1.24 7.89 0.65
C LEU A 71 1.09 7.61 2.14
N THR A 72 -0.11 7.22 2.55
CA THR A 72 -0.42 6.74 3.90
C THR A 72 -1.26 5.48 3.83
N LEU A 73 -1.05 4.54 4.76
CA LEU A 73 -1.95 3.40 4.90
C LEU A 73 -3.32 3.84 5.40
N THR A 74 -4.35 3.14 4.93
CA THR A 74 -5.68 3.18 5.54
C THR A 74 -5.75 2.17 6.67
N THR A 75 -6.82 2.19 7.47
CA THR A 75 -7.10 1.12 8.44
C THR A 75 -7.08 -0.27 7.79
N ALA A 76 -7.57 -0.39 6.55
CA ALA A 76 -7.52 -1.62 5.77
C ALA A 76 -6.07 -2.03 5.46
N GLY A 77 -5.25 -1.07 5.02
CA GLY A 77 -3.84 -1.28 4.72
C GLY A 77 -3.01 -1.69 5.94
N GLU A 78 -3.32 -1.11 7.10
CA GLU A 78 -2.68 -1.50 8.36
C GLU A 78 -3.00 -2.96 8.72
N LEU A 79 -4.29 -3.33 8.71
CA LEU A 79 -4.72 -4.70 9.00
C LEU A 79 -4.14 -5.72 8.01
N ALA A 80 -4.13 -5.37 6.72
CA ALA A 80 -3.52 -6.21 5.69
C ALA A 80 -2.01 -6.37 5.90
N SER A 81 -1.31 -5.30 6.29
CA SER A 81 0.13 -5.34 6.59
C SER A 81 0.45 -6.23 7.80
N ASP A 82 -0.38 -6.15 8.85
CA ASP A 82 -0.22 -7.01 10.03
C ASP A 82 -0.35 -8.49 9.69
N LYS A 83 -1.32 -8.84 8.84
CA LYS A 83 -1.51 -10.22 8.34
C LYS A 83 -0.40 -10.70 7.40
N LEU A 84 0.32 -9.80 6.74
CA LEU A 84 1.47 -10.15 5.90
C LEU A 84 2.74 -10.44 6.73
N LYS A 85 2.87 -9.81 7.90
CA LYS A 85 3.99 -10.05 8.84
C LYS A 85 3.80 -11.27 9.73
N GLY A 86 2.54 -11.65 10.02
CA GLY A 86 2.17 -12.89 10.72
C GLY A 86 2.22 -14.11 9.83
#